data_AF-A0A8C4WY58-F1
#
_entry.id   AF-A0A8C4WY58-F1
#
_cell.length_a   1.000
_cell.length_b   1.000
_cell.length_c   1.000
_cell.angle_alpha   90.00
_cell.angle_beta   90.00
_cell.angle_gamma   90.00
#
_symmetry.space_group_name_H-M   'P 1'
#
loop_
_entity.id
_entity.type
_entity.pdbx_description
1 polymer ?
#
loop_
_entity_poly.entity_id
_entity_poly.type
_entity_poly.pdbx_seq_one_letter_code
_entity_poly.pdbx_strand_id
1 'polypeptide(L)'
;KGAWTFNVGVKSATVFQLPTSRQFAYSVRQFTKEQKNWLLITDPWAGNVGERGGQIYRCPVKKNGKNDCERILLDSHFSKEYHGNMSMGLSLSGDEKTFVACAPLWAQHCGSSYFPVGACQVKNILTENQFSITPTRQGG
;
A
#
# COMPACT_ATOMS: atom_id res chain seq x y z
N LYS A 1 -23.08 29.71 -25.51
CA LYS A 1 -22.06 28.67 -25.83
C LYS A 1 -21.46 28.22 -24.51
N GLY A 2 -21.69 26.96 -24.12
CA GLY A 2 -21.38 26.44 -22.78
C GLY A 2 -19.88 26.29 -22.54
N ALA A 3 -19.41 26.80 -21.41
CA ALA A 3 -18.05 26.58 -20.91
C ALA A 3 -17.99 25.20 -20.25
N TRP A 4 -17.47 24.21 -20.96
CA TRP A 4 -17.07 22.95 -20.35
C TRP A 4 -15.74 23.17 -19.64
N THR A 5 -15.78 23.43 -18.34
CA THR A 5 -14.56 23.61 -17.54
C THR A 5 -13.97 22.25 -17.21
N PHE A 6 -12.89 21.87 -17.89
CA PHE A 6 -11.98 20.81 -17.45
C PHE A 6 -10.77 21.51 -16.79
N ASN A 7 -10.73 21.53 -15.45
CA ASN A 7 -9.75 22.32 -14.68
C ASN A 7 -8.56 21.49 -14.14
N VAL A 8 -8.38 20.25 -14.61
CA VAL A 8 -7.21 19.42 -14.30
C VAL A 8 -6.04 19.86 -15.18
N GLY A 9 -4.99 20.40 -14.57
CA GLY A 9 -3.79 20.85 -15.27
C GLY A 9 -2.91 19.68 -15.74
N VAL A 10 -2.79 19.50 -17.05
CA VAL A 10 -2.00 18.38 -17.64
C VAL A 10 -0.53 18.73 -17.94
N LYS A 11 -0.21 20.01 -18.19
CA LYS A 11 1.14 20.43 -18.62
C LYS A 11 2.20 20.41 -17.52
N SER A 12 1.77 20.54 -16.26
CA SER A 12 2.64 20.61 -15.08
C SER A 12 2.39 19.45 -14.12
N ALA A 13 2.00 18.28 -14.66
CA ALA A 13 1.75 17.09 -13.86
C ALA A 13 3.06 16.51 -13.31
N THR A 14 3.05 16.11 -12.04
CA THR A 14 4.15 15.37 -11.42
C THR A 14 3.95 13.88 -11.67
N VAL A 15 4.99 13.19 -12.15
CA VAL A 15 4.92 11.76 -12.51
C VAL A 15 5.75 10.94 -11.51
N PHE A 16 5.08 10.11 -10.72
CA PHE A 16 5.71 9.17 -9.80
C PHE A 16 6.00 7.85 -10.51
N GLN A 17 7.25 7.37 -10.43
CA GLN A 17 7.69 6.15 -11.10
C GLN A 17 8.63 5.34 -10.21
N LEU A 18 8.53 4.01 -10.32
CA LEU A 18 9.44 3.04 -9.73
C LEU A 18 9.89 2.07 -10.84
N PRO A 19 11.08 2.28 -11.45
CA PRO A 19 11.47 1.66 -12.73
C PRO A 19 11.45 0.13 -12.77
N THR A 20 11.69 -0.53 -11.64
CA THR A 20 11.77 -2.00 -11.55
C THR A 20 10.43 -2.66 -11.23
N SER A 21 9.40 -1.87 -10.93
CA SER A 21 8.11 -2.39 -10.53
C SER A 21 7.23 -2.79 -11.71
N ARG A 22 6.44 -3.84 -11.52
CA ARG A 22 5.46 -4.33 -12.51
C ARG A 22 4.02 -3.94 -12.18
N GLN A 23 3.74 -3.53 -10.93
CA GLN A 23 2.41 -3.11 -10.49
C GLN A 23 2.46 -1.91 -9.54
N PHE A 24 3.47 -1.06 -9.68
CA PHE A 24 3.49 0.21 -8.97
C PHE A 24 2.27 1.05 -9.34
N ALA A 25 1.66 1.67 -8.33
CA ALA A 25 0.41 2.39 -8.43
C ALA A 25 -0.79 1.53 -8.79
N TYR A 26 -0.79 0.26 -8.35
CA TYR A 26 -2.00 -0.58 -8.40
C TYR A 26 -3.17 0.06 -7.63
N SER A 27 -2.87 0.70 -6.49
CA SER A 27 -3.79 1.58 -5.79
C SER A 27 -3.08 2.86 -5.35
N VAL A 28 -3.77 3.99 -5.45
CA VAL A 28 -3.27 5.31 -5.08
C VAL A 28 -4.28 5.99 -4.17
N ARG A 29 -3.81 6.57 -3.06
CA ARG A 29 -4.62 7.36 -2.14
C ARG A 29 -3.91 8.65 -1.78
N GLN A 30 -4.64 9.77 -1.84
CA GLN A 30 -4.15 11.06 -1.34
C GLN A 30 -4.29 11.13 0.17
N PHE A 31 -3.28 11.71 0.82
CA PHE A 31 -3.28 11.98 2.24
C PHE A 31 -2.87 13.43 2.47
N THR A 32 -3.72 14.20 3.14
CA THR A 32 -3.51 15.63 3.40
C THR A 32 -3.76 15.93 4.86
N LYS A 33 -2.72 16.33 5.59
CA LYS A 33 -2.88 16.77 6.99
C LYS A 33 -1.75 17.70 7.42
N GLU A 34 -2.09 18.77 8.15
CA GLU A 34 -1.14 19.71 8.77
C GLU A 34 -0.02 20.16 7.79
N GLN A 35 -0.42 20.61 6.60
CA GLN A 35 0.45 21.07 5.51
C GLN A 35 1.29 19.99 4.82
N LYS A 36 1.17 18.72 5.22
CA LYS A 36 1.81 17.60 4.53
C LYS A 36 0.84 16.96 3.56
N ASN A 37 1.25 16.92 2.28
CA ASN A 37 0.52 16.28 1.20
C ASN A 37 1.33 15.09 0.70
N TRP A 38 0.74 13.90 0.74
CA TRP A 38 1.38 12.67 0.31
C TRP A 38 0.46 11.88 -0.61
N LEU A 39 1.06 11.08 -1.48
CA LEU A 39 0.41 9.94 -2.11
C LEU A 39 0.87 8.67 -1.40
N LEU A 40 -0.10 7.87 -0.97
CA LEU A 40 0.11 6.48 -0.65
C LEU A 40 -0.05 5.67 -1.92
N ILE A 41 1.00 4.95 -2.30
CA ILE A 41 1.05 4.20 -3.56
C ILE A 41 1.39 2.75 -3.23
N THR A 42 0.63 1.79 -3.76
CA THR A 42 0.90 0.37 -3.56
C THR A 42 1.59 -0.26 -4.76
N ASP A 43 2.37 -1.29 -4.49
CA ASP A 43 2.97 -2.21 -5.46
C ASP A 43 2.81 -3.65 -4.93
N PRO A 44 1.70 -4.34 -5.23
CA PRO A 44 1.46 -5.69 -4.76
C PRO A 44 2.43 -6.73 -5.34
N TRP A 45 3.21 -6.40 -6.37
CA TRP A 45 4.20 -7.31 -6.96
C TRP A 45 5.64 -7.00 -6.56
N ALA A 46 5.84 -6.04 -5.66
CA ALA A 46 7.14 -5.83 -5.04
C ALA A 46 7.63 -7.11 -4.34
N GLY A 47 8.90 -7.47 -4.58
CA GLY A 47 9.52 -8.71 -4.09
C GLY A 47 10.11 -9.56 -5.21
N ASN A 48 10.61 -10.75 -4.88
CA ASN A 48 11.12 -11.68 -5.88
C ASN A 48 9.98 -12.39 -6.62
N VAL A 49 10.29 -13.00 -7.77
CA VAL A 49 9.33 -13.87 -8.45
C VAL A 49 9.03 -15.06 -7.54
N GLY A 50 7.76 -15.25 -7.18
CA GLY A 50 7.35 -16.30 -6.23
C GLY A 50 7.42 -15.87 -4.76
N GLU A 51 7.95 -14.66 -4.48
CA GLU A 51 8.05 -14.00 -3.16
C GLU A 51 7.52 -12.55 -3.22
N ARG A 52 6.39 -12.34 -3.91
CA ARG A 52 5.67 -11.07 -4.01
C ARG A 52 4.97 -10.74 -2.69
N GLY A 53 5.76 -10.23 -1.76
CA GLY A 53 5.27 -9.67 -0.51
C GLY A 53 4.34 -8.48 -0.73
N GLY A 54 4.63 -7.67 -1.75
CA GLY A 54 3.96 -6.40 -1.97
C GLY A 54 4.50 -5.30 -1.06
N GLN A 55 4.32 -4.05 -1.48
CA GLN A 55 4.88 -2.90 -0.80
C GLN A 55 3.96 -1.68 -0.88
N ILE A 56 4.05 -0.82 0.12
CA ILE A 56 3.39 0.48 0.17
C ILE A 56 4.45 1.56 0.26
N TYR A 57 4.26 2.63 -0.50
CA TYR A 57 5.14 3.78 -0.56
C TYR A 57 4.40 5.03 -0.12
N ARG A 58 5.12 5.91 0.58
CA ARG A 58 4.69 7.27 0.91
C ARG A 58 5.47 8.23 0.02
N CYS A 59 4.79 8.96 -0.85
CA CYS A 59 5.41 9.85 -1.82
C CYS A 59 4.98 11.29 -1.55
N PRO A 60 5.88 12.19 -1.11
CA PRO A 60 5.52 13.57 -0.85
C PRO A 60 5.16 14.30 -2.15
N VAL A 61 4.08 15.08 -2.14
CA VAL A 61 3.66 15.89 -3.28
C VAL A 61 4.39 17.23 -3.20
N LYS A 62 5.56 17.32 -3.86
CA LYS A 62 6.37 18.55 -3.97
C LYS A 62 6.24 19.17 -5.36
N LYS A 63 6.18 20.49 -5.46
CA LYS A 63 6.34 21.21 -6.74
C LYS A 63 7.78 20.99 -7.25
N ASN A 64 7.92 20.46 -8.47
CA ASN A 64 9.22 20.24 -9.15
C ASN A 64 10.21 19.33 -8.39
N GLY A 65 9.74 18.53 -7.44
CA GLY A 65 10.59 17.61 -6.66
C GLY A 65 10.87 16.31 -7.41
N LYS A 66 12.01 15.68 -7.09
CA LYS A 66 12.29 14.29 -7.48
C LYS A 66 11.27 13.34 -6.84
N ASN A 67 11.13 12.16 -7.43
CA ASN A 67 10.34 11.05 -6.91
C ASN A 67 10.98 10.49 -5.62
N ASP A 68 10.78 11.18 -4.51
CA ASP A 68 11.28 10.80 -3.18
C ASP A 68 10.28 9.87 -2.47
N CYS A 69 9.80 8.83 -3.17
CA CYS A 69 8.91 7.84 -2.57
C CYS A 69 9.67 6.99 -1.55
N GLU A 70 9.22 6.99 -0.30
CA GLU A 70 9.81 6.17 0.75
C GLU A 70 8.96 4.93 1.01
N ARG A 71 9.64 3.81 1.29
CA ARG A 71 9.01 2.55 1.63
C ARG A 71 8.39 2.65 3.03
N ILE A 72 7.10 2.35 3.17
CA ILE A 72 6.46 2.23 4.49
C ILE A 72 6.76 0.85 5.06
N LEU A 73 7.39 0.81 6.23
CA LEU A 73 7.60 -0.43 6.98
C LEU A 73 6.30 -0.81 7.69
N LEU A 74 5.84 -2.04 7.48
CA LEU A 74 4.69 -2.64 8.15
C LEU A 74 5.19 -3.69 9.15
N ASP A 75 4.37 -4.03 10.14
CA ASP A 75 4.80 -4.93 11.21
C ASP A 75 5.09 -6.35 10.71
N SER A 76 6.13 -6.96 11.29
CA SER A 76 6.57 -8.32 10.95
C SER A 76 5.61 -9.41 11.47
N HIS A 77 4.51 -9.06 12.13
CA HIS A 77 3.53 -10.07 12.52
C HIS A 77 2.80 -10.70 11.33
N PHE A 78 2.79 -10.02 10.18
CA PHE A 78 2.43 -10.62 8.88
C PHE A 78 3.42 -11.66 8.39
N SER A 79 4.64 -11.66 8.95
CA SER A 79 5.81 -12.37 8.45
C SER A 79 6.04 -13.75 9.06
N LYS A 80 5.05 -14.38 9.72
CA LYS A 80 5.26 -15.69 10.36
C LYS A 80 4.55 -16.86 9.66
N GLU A 81 3.64 -16.59 8.73
CA GLU A 81 2.95 -17.63 7.94
C GLU A 81 2.91 -17.22 6.45
N TYR A 82 3.28 -18.17 5.58
CA TYR A 82 3.52 -18.16 4.13
C TYR A 82 3.71 -16.82 3.38
N HIS A 83 4.95 -16.63 2.91
CA HIS A 83 5.53 -15.39 2.39
C HIS A 83 5.53 -15.20 0.88
N GLY A 84 5.18 -16.24 0.13
CA GLY A 84 5.51 -16.28 -1.29
C GLY A 84 4.76 -15.25 -2.11
N ASN A 85 3.46 -15.06 -1.96
CA ASN A 85 2.75 -14.14 -2.87
C ASN A 85 1.56 -13.51 -2.19
N MET A 86 1.75 -12.93 -1.00
CA MET A 86 0.65 -12.33 -0.25
C MET A 86 0.03 -11.12 -0.96
N SER A 87 0.80 -10.45 -1.82
CA SER A 87 0.36 -9.30 -2.62
C SER A 87 -0.24 -8.17 -1.78
N MET A 88 0.52 -7.74 -0.76
CA MET A 88 0.15 -6.61 0.10
C MET A 88 -0.07 -5.33 -0.72
N GLY A 89 -1.20 -4.66 -0.49
CA GLY A 89 -1.56 -3.44 -1.20
C GLY A 89 -2.35 -3.67 -2.48
N LEU A 90 -2.89 -4.87 -2.69
CA LEU A 90 -3.92 -5.13 -3.72
C LEU A 90 -5.19 -4.31 -3.46
N SER A 91 -5.49 -3.99 -2.20
CA SER A 91 -6.49 -2.99 -1.85
C SER A 91 -5.93 -2.02 -0.82
N LEU A 92 -6.36 -0.76 -0.94
CA LEU A 92 -5.96 0.34 -0.07
C LEU A 92 -7.19 1.20 0.25
N SER A 93 -7.46 1.41 1.54
CA SER A 93 -8.49 2.34 2.03
C SER A 93 -7.97 3.08 3.25
N GLY A 94 -8.76 3.96 3.85
CA GLY A 94 -8.37 4.71 5.04
C GLY A 94 -9.15 6.00 5.25
N ASP A 95 -8.64 6.83 6.14
CA ASP A 95 -9.15 8.17 6.46
C ASP A 95 -8.01 9.21 6.38
N GLU A 96 -8.12 10.31 7.13
CA GLU A 96 -7.12 11.40 7.21
C GLU A 96 -5.97 11.14 8.18
N LYS A 97 -5.93 10.00 8.87
CA LYS A 97 -4.86 9.66 9.83
C LYS A 97 -4.31 8.26 9.62
N THR A 98 -5.13 7.37 9.08
CA THR A 98 -4.88 5.94 8.97
C THR A 98 -5.09 5.45 7.55
N PHE A 99 -4.37 4.39 7.20
CA PHE A 99 -4.68 3.58 6.05
C PHE A 99 -4.85 2.13 6.48
N VAL A 100 -5.64 1.40 5.69
CA VAL A 100 -5.72 -0.05 5.70
C VAL A 100 -5.27 -0.56 4.34
N ALA A 101 -4.32 -1.48 4.35
CA ALA A 101 -3.86 -2.16 3.15
C ALA A 101 -3.97 -3.66 3.34
N CYS A 102 -4.50 -4.36 2.35
CA CYS A 102 -4.74 -5.79 2.46
C CYS A 102 -3.89 -6.62 1.48
N ALA A 103 -3.57 -7.83 1.93
CA ALA A 103 -2.87 -8.89 1.26
C ALA A 103 -3.83 -10.09 1.15
N PRO A 104 -4.69 -10.16 0.12
CA PRO A 104 -5.74 -11.18 0.03
C PRO A 104 -5.19 -12.60 -0.17
N LEU A 105 -3.95 -12.73 -0.67
CA LEU A 105 -3.28 -14.01 -0.87
C LEU A 105 -2.42 -14.43 0.32
N TRP A 106 -2.42 -13.63 1.41
CA TRP A 106 -1.82 -14.06 2.66
C TRP A 106 -2.50 -15.35 3.13
N ALA A 107 -1.69 -16.34 3.50
CA ALA A 107 -2.18 -17.66 3.83
C ALA A 107 -1.69 -18.13 5.20
N GLN A 108 -2.62 -18.60 6.01
CA GLN A 108 -2.32 -19.24 7.29
C GLN A 108 -1.83 -20.67 7.03
N HIS A 109 -0.79 -21.08 7.75
CA HIS A 109 -0.31 -22.45 7.72
C HIS A 109 -1.00 -23.28 8.81
N CYS A 110 -1.79 -24.28 8.41
CA CYS A 110 -2.51 -25.15 9.33
C CYS A 110 -2.14 -26.62 9.03
N GLY A 111 -1.39 -27.25 9.92
CA GLY A 111 -0.91 -28.63 9.74
C GLY A 111 0.05 -28.73 8.56
N SER A 112 -0.40 -29.34 7.47
CA SER A 112 0.36 -29.51 6.21
C SER A 112 -0.18 -28.67 5.05
N SER A 113 -1.17 -27.80 5.31
CA SER A 113 -1.88 -27.04 4.27
C SER A 113 -1.80 -25.53 4.50
N TYR A 114 -1.91 -24.78 3.41
CA TYR A 114 -1.97 -23.32 3.41
C TYR A 114 -3.36 -22.85 3.01
N PHE A 115 -3.98 -22.03 3.86
CA PHE A 115 -5.33 -21.51 3.64
C PHE A 115 -5.25 -20.01 3.35
N PRO A 116 -5.57 -19.55 2.12
CA PRO A 116 -5.55 -18.14 1.75
C PRO A 116 -6.75 -17.44 2.38
N VAL A 117 -6.55 -16.93 3.58
CA VAL A 117 -7.60 -16.25 4.36
C VAL A 117 -7.51 -14.73 4.26
N GLY A 118 -6.39 -14.23 3.72
CA GLY A 118 -6.11 -12.82 3.60
C GLY A 118 -5.80 -12.17 4.95
N ALA A 119 -5.17 -11.00 4.87
CA ALA A 119 -4.81 -10.22 6.04
C ALA A 119 -4.72 -8.74 5.68
N CYS A 120 -5.00 -7.83 6.62
CA CYS A 120 -4.98 -6.39 6.40
C CYS A 120 -4.18 -5.66 7.48
N GLN A 121 -3.26 -4.80 7.09
CA GLN A 121 -2.50 -3.95 8.00
C GLN A 121 -3.19 -2.60 8.11
N VAL A 122 -3.54 -2.21 9.33
CA VAL A 122 -3.97 -0.84 9.64
C VAL A 122 -2.78 -0.10 10.22
N LYS A 123 -2.52 1.12 9.73
CA LYS A 123 -1.42 1.95 10.21
C LYS A 123 -1.79 3.42 10.22
N ASN A 124 -1.47 4.09 11.31
CA ASN A 124 -1.53 5.54 11.44
C ASN A 124 -0.27 6.14 10.83
N ILE A 125 -0.41 7.01 9.84
CA ILE A 125 0.73 7.56 9.10
C ILE A 125 1.49 8.67 9.87
N LEU A 126 0.90 9.18 10.95
CA LEU A 126 1.50 10.25 11.76
C LEU A 126 2.16 9.72 13.02
N THR A 127 1.48 8.82 13.74
CA THR A 127 2.03 8.21 14.95
C THR A 127 2.82 6.95 14.68
N GLU A 128 2.78 6.44 13.45
CA GLU A 128 3.38 5.17 13.00
C GLU A 128 2.82 3.93 13.72
N ASN A 129 1.82 4.10 14.61
CA ASN A 129 1.11 3.01 15.27
C ASN A 129 0.42 2.11 14.25
N GLN A 130 0.48 0.80 14.47
CA GLN A 130 -0.06 -0.18 13.52
C GLN A 130 -0.61 -1.42 14.23
N PHE A 131 -1.56 -2.08 13.59
CA PHE A 131 -2.08 -3.38 14.02
C PHE A 131 -2.57 -4.19 12.81
N SER A 132 -2.62 -5.51 12.97
CA SER A 132 -3.02 -6.46 11.94
C SER A 132 -4.46 -6.92 12.13
N ILE A 133 -5.19 -7.09 11.04
CA ILE A 133 -6.50 -7.73 10.99
C ILE A 133 -6.35 -9.05 10.23
N THR A 134 -6.56 -10.17 10.92
CA THR A 134 -6.57 -11.53 10.35
C THR A 134 -7.84 -12.23 10.83
N PRO A 135 -8.98 -12.05 10.14
CA PRO A 135 -10.31 -12.39 10.69
C PRO A 135 -10.48 -13.86 11.10
N THR A 136 -9.80 -14.76 10.39
CA THR A 136 -9.94 -16.21 10.58
C THR A 136 -8.72 -16.84 11.24
N ARG A 137 -7.76 -16.04 11.73
CA ARG A 137 -6.61 -16.60 12.44
C ARG A 137 -7.09 -17.22 13.73
N GLN A 138 -7.20 -18.55 13.73
CA GLN A 138 -7.55 -19.30 14.93
C GLN A 138 -6.42 -19.12 15.94
N GLY A 139 -6.74 -18.57 17.11
CA GLY A 139 -5.81 -18.45 18.23
C GLY A 139 -5.35 -19.83 18.67
N GLY A 140 -4.03 -20.00 18.75
CA GLY A 140 -3.41 -21.13 19.46
C GLY A 140 -3.29 -20.80 20.94
#